data_AF-A0A4Z2E3X4-F1
#
_entry.id   AF-A0A4Z2E3X4-F1
#
_cell.length_a   1.000
_cell.length_b   1.000
_cell.length_c   1.000
_cell.angle_alpha   90.00
_cell.angle_beta   90.00
_cell.angle_gamma   90.00
#
_symmetry.space_group_name_H-M   'P 1'
#
loop_
_entity.id
_entity.type
_entity.pdbx_description
1 polymer ?
#
loop_
_entity_poly.entity_id
_entity_poly.type
_entity_poly.pdbx_seq_one_letter_code
_entity_poly.pdbx_strand_id
1 'polypeptide(L)'
;MDEREQMAISGGFIRRVTEDARENEMDENLEQVGGIIGNLRHMALDMGQEIDTQNRQVDRIMEKVPLNDTIRFKLVGKITSFIGKCRTLM
;
A
#
# COMPACT_ATOMS: atom_id res chain seq x y z
N MET A 1 -22.81 -28.43 3.70
CA MET A 1 -22.90 -27.72 2.41
C MET A 1 -23.81 -26.56 2.67
N ASP A 2 -23.25 -25.35 2.73
CA ASP A 2 -23.97 -24.13 3.11
C ASP A 2 -24.89 -23.69 1.95
N GLU A 3 -26.10 -23.21 2.20
CA GLU A 3 -27.05 -22.82 1.13
C GLU A 3 -26.46 -21.74 0.20
N ARG A 4 -25.53 -20.93 0.73
CA ARG A 4 -24.77 -19.92 -0.02
C ARG A 4 -23.78 -20.53 -1.03
N GLU A 5 -23.16 -21.65 -0.68
CA GLU A 5 -22.31 -22.42 -1.61
C GLU A 5 -23.16 -23.13 -2.67
N GLN A 6 -24.40 -23.52 -2.33
CA GLN A 6 -25.31 -24.18 -3.25
C GLN A 6 -25.85 -23.23 -4.34
N MET A 7 -26.04 -21.95 -4.02
CA MET A 7 -26.44 -20.93 -5.00
C MET A 7 -25.35 -20.65 -6.05
N ALA A 8 -24.07 -20.64 -5.63
CA ALA A 8 -22.95 -20.49 -6.56
C ALA A 8 -22.80 -21.69 -7.53
N ILE A 9 -23.24 -22.88 -7.12
CA ILE A 9 -23.15 -24.12 -7.91
C ILE A 9 -24.29 -24.22 -8.94
N SER A 10 -25.44 -23.53 -8.76
CA SER A 10 -26.58 -23.61 -9.68
C SER A 10 -26.59 -22.59 -10.82
N GLY A 11 -25.50 -21.84 -11.02
CA GLY A 11 -25.31 -20.99 -12.20
C GLY A 11 -25.93 -19.59 -12.14
N GLY A 12 -26.37 -19.11 -10.98
CA GLY A 12 -26.85 -17.74 -10.79
C GLY A 12 -26.67 -17.25 -9.36
N PHE A 13 -26.32 -15.98 -9.19
CA PHE A 13 -26.13 -15.31 -7.90
C PHE A 13 -27.45 -15.01 -7.20
N ILE A 14 -28.57 -15.08 -7.92
CA ILE A 14 -29.92 -14.89 -7.36
C ILE A 14 -30.80 -16.13 -7.51
N ARG A 15 -31.71 -16.30 -6.56
CA ARG A 15 -32.82 -17.25 -6.72
C ARG A 15 -33.90 -16.62 -7.59
N ARG A 16 -34.14 -17.22 -8.76
CA ARG A 16 -35.17 -16.80 -9.72
C ARG A 16 -36.58 -17.09 -9.18
N VAL A 17 -37.53 -16.19 -9.44
CA VAL A 17 -38.93 -16.30 -9.00
C VAL A 17 -39.89 -16.04 -10.13
N THR A 18 -39.62 -15.02 -10.95
CA THR A 18 -40.47 -14.62 -12.08
C THR A 18 -39.85 -14.89 -13.44
N GLU A 19 -38.56 -15.23 -13.49
CA GLU A 19 -37.80 -15.46 -14.73
C GLU A 19 -37.88 -14.26 -15.70
N ASP A 20 -38.06 -13.05 -15.15
CA ASP A 20 -38.19 -11.84 -15.92
C ASP A 20 -36.82 -11.23 -16.30
N ALA A 21 -36.84 -10.25 -17.22
CA ALA A 21 -35.63 -9.59 -17.68
C ALA A 21 -34.87 -8.85 -16.56
N ARG A 22 -35.56 -8.46 -15.48
CA ARG A 22 -34.91 -7.77 -14.34
C ARG A 22 -34.11 -8.76 -13.50
N GLU A 23 -34.63 -9.97 -13.30
CA GLU A 23 -33.88 -11.05 -12.64
C GLU A 23 -32.60 -11.39 -13.42
N ASN A 24 -32.66 -11.44 -14.75
CA ASN A 24 -31.46 -11.63 -15.58
C ASN A 24 -30.45 -10.47 -15.42
N GLU A 25 -30.91 -9.23 -15.45
CA GLU A 25 -30.04 -8.05 -15.25
C GLU A 25 -29.39 -8.05 -13.85
N MET A 26 -30.13 -8.46 -12.82
CA MET A 26 -29.58 -8.61 -11.47
C MET A 26 -28.49 -9.68 -11.40
N ASP A 27 -28.67 -10.80 -12.09
CA ASP A 27 -27.68 -11.89 -12.15
C ASP A 27 -26.38 -11.42 -12.85
N GLU A 28 -26.50 -10.74 -14.00
CA GLU A 28 -25.36 -10.17 -14.75
C GLU A 28 -24.63 -9.09 -13.95
N ASN A 29 -25.38 -8.22 -13.25
CA ASN A 29 -24.78 -7.19 -12.40
C ASN A 29 -24.01 -7.81 -11.23
N LEU A 30 -24.54 -8.88 -10.60
CA LEU A 30 -23.86 -9.55 -9.49
C LEU A 30 -22.64 -10.35 -9.94
N GLU A 31 -22.66 -10.90 -11.15
CA GLU A 31 -21.47 -11.50 -11.77
C GLU A 31 -20.36 -10.46 -11.94
N GLN A 32 -20.69 -9.30 -12.49
CA GLN A 32 -19.74 -8.19 -12.63
C GLN A 32 -19.22 -7.71 -11.28
N VAL A 33 -20.08 -7.59 -10.27
CA VAL A 33 -19.68 -7.25 -8.90
C VAL A 33 -18.72 -8.31 -8.34
N GLY A 34 -18.95 -9.59 -8.61
CA GLY A 34 -18.01 -10.67 -8.26
C GLY A 34 -16.62 -10.47 -8.85
N GLY A 35 -16.55 -10.08 -10.12
CA GLY A 35 -15.30 -9.70 -10.79
C GLY A 35 -14.63 -8.48 -10.15
N ILE A 36 -15.40 -7.41 -9.87
CA ILE A 36 -14.90 -6.20 -9.21
C ILE A 36 -14.36 -6.51 -7.80
N ILE A 37 -15.03 -7.36 -7.03
CA ILE A 37 -14.55 -7.81 -5.71
C ILE A 37 -13.21 -8.55 -5.85
N GLY A 38 -13.06 -9.38 -6.89
CA GLY A 38 -11.78 -10.03 -7.22
C GLY A 38 -10.65 -9.01 -7.44
N ASN A 39 -10.92 -7.96 -8.21
CA ASN A 39 -9.97 -6.88 -8.46
C ASN A 39 -9.66 -6.06 -7.19
N LEU A 40 -10.68 -5.71 -6.40
CA LEU A 40 -10.51 -5.02 -5.12
C LEU A 40 -9.64 -5.83 -4.15
N ARG A 41 -9.83 -7.16 -4.11
CA ARG A 41 -8.99 -8.06 -3.31
C ARG A 41 -7.53 -8.02 -3.77
N HIS A 42 -7.28 -8.07 -5.08
CA HIS A 42 -5.92 -8.00 -5.59
C HIS A 42 -5.27 -6.65 -5.26
N MET A 43 -5.97 -5.54 -5.49
CA MET A 43 -5.50 -4.20 -5.12
C MET A 43 -5.23 -4.07 -3.61
N ALA A 44 -6.06 -4.67 -2.75
CA ALA A 44 -5.83 -4.64 -1.31
C ALA A 44 -4.55 -5.42 -0.92
N LEU A 45 -4.28 -6.55 -1.56
CA LEU A 45 -3.05 -7.34 -1.34
C LEU A 45 -1.82 -6.57 -1.82
N ASP A 46 -1.86 -6.06 -3.05
CA ASP A 46 -0.74 -5.33 -3.65
C ASP A 46 -0.45 -4.05 -2.86
N MET A 47 -1.49 -3.32 -2.46
CA MET A 47 -1.36 -2.13 -1.63
C MET A 47 -0.78 -2.45 -0.25
N GLY A 48 -1.15 -3.58 0.35
CA GLY A 48 -0.55 -4.05 1.60
C GLY A 48 0.95 -4.31 1.47
N GLN A 49 1.35 -5.03 0.42
CA GLN A 49 2.78 -5.31 0.14
C GLN A 49 3.58 -4.04 -0.15
N GLU A 50 2.97 -3.09 -0.87
CA GLU A 50 3.59 -1.80 -1.18
C GLU A 50 3.79 -0.97 0.09
N ILE A 51 2.80 -0.93 1.00
CA ILE A 51 2.92 -0.28 2.31
C ILE A 51 4.08 -0.88 3.11
N ASP A 52 4.19 -2.21 3.19
CA ASP A 52 5.28 -2.88 3.91
C ASP A 52 6.66 -2.57 3.31
N THR A 53 6.74 -2.45 1.98
CA THR A 53 7.97 -2.10 1.27
C THR A 53 8.35 -0.65 1.53
N GLN A 54 7.39 0.27 1.47
CA GLN A 54 7.59 1.68 1.76
C GLN A 54 7.95 1.91 3.23
N ASN A 55 7.34 1.19 4.18
CA ASN A 55 7.70 1.27 5.60
C ASN A 55 9.19 0.93 5.82
N ARG A 56 9.67 -0.18 5.25
CA ARG A 56 11.09 -0.54 5.29
C ARG A 56 11.99 0.50 4.63
N GLN A 57 11.50 1.18 3.58
CA GLN A 57 12.23 2.26 2.94
C GLN A 57 12.32 3.51 3.83
N VAL A 58 11.22 3.87 4.49
CA VAL A 58 11.16 4.96 5.46
C VAL A 58 12.15 4.70 6.60
N ASP A 59 12.22 3.49 7.13
CA ASP A 59 13.20 3.14 8.17
C ASP A 59 14.65 3.37 7.72
N ARG A 60 15.00 2.93 6.50
CA ARG A 60 16.33 3.19 5.92
C ARG A 60 16.61 4.68 5.70
N ILE A 61 15.59 5.47 5.37
CA ILE A 61 15.73 6.92 5.23
C ILE A 61 15.95 7.55 6.61
N MET A 62 15.16 7.14 7.61
CA MET A 62 15.28 7.59 8.99
C MET A 62 16.65 7.30 9.60
N GLU A 63 17.30 6.20 9.22
CA GLU A 63 18.69 5.92 9.60
C GLU A 63 19.70 6.88 8.94
N LYS A 64 19.47 7.26 7.68
CA LYS A 64 20.36 8.14 6.91
C LYS A 64 20.28 9.61 7.32
N VAL A 65 19.14 10.09 7.80
CA VAL A 65 18.95 11.48 8.26
C VAL A 65 19.93 11.87 9.38
N PRO A 66 20.00 11.18 10.53
CA PRO A 66 20.91 11.54 11.61
C PRO A 66 22.38 11.33 11.25
N LEU A 67 22.70 10.38 10.36
CA LEU A 67 24.05 10.21 9.82
C LEU A 67 24.47 11.45 9.05
N ASN A 68 23.60 11.97 8.18
CA ASN A 68 23.88 13.19 7.41
C ASN A 68 24.07 14.40 8.34
N ASP A 69 23.19 14.59 9.32
CA ASP A 69 23.31 15.70 10.27
C ASP A 69 24.58 15.59 11.13
N THR A 70 24.87 14.40 11.65
CA THR A 70 26.07 14.15 12.46
C THR A 70 27.35 14.41 11.66
N ILE A 71 27.41 13.95 10.41
CA ILE A 71 28.56 14.19 9.52
C ILE A 71 28.71 15.70 9.25
N ARG A 72 27.60 16.39 8.97
CA ARG A 72 27.59 17.84 8.74
C ARG A 72 28.07 18.62 9.96
N PHE A 73 27.53 18.36 11.16
CA PHE A 73 27.95 19.05 12.38
C PHE A 73 29.43 18.80 12.71
N LYS A 74 29.91 17.56 12.56
CA LYS A 74 31.34 17.23 12.76
C LYS A 74 32.24 17.99 11.78
N LEU A 75 31.85 18.09 10.51
CA LEU A 75 32.63 18.81 9.50
C LEU A 75 32.64 20.31 9.78
N VAL A 76 31.49 20.90 10.11
CA VAL A 76 31.38 22.32 10.47
C VAL A 76 32.27 22.63 11.68
N GLY A 77 32.22 21.81 12.74
CA GLY A 77 33.08 22.00 13.92
C GLY A 77 34.58 21.96 13.61
N LYS A 78 35.02 21.04 12.72
CA LYS A 78 36.43 21.00 12.26
C LYS A 78 36.82 22.26 11.52
N ILE A 79 35.96 22.76 10.63
CA ILE A 79 36.19 24.00 9.88
C ILE A 79 36.29 25.20 10.83
N THR A 80 35.37 25.33 11.78
CA THR A 80 35.41 26.42 12.78
C THR A 80 36.69 26.40 13.60
N SER A 81 37.14 25.21 14.05
CA SER A 81 38.40 25.06 14.78
C SER A 81 39.62 25.46 13.92
N PHE A 82 39.64 25.05 12.65
CA PHE A 82 40.72 25.39 11.73
C PHE A 82 40.82 26.90 11.50
N ILE A 83 39.69 27.57 11.22
CA ILE A 83 39.63 29.03 11.06
C ILE A 83 40.12 29.73 12.33
N GLY A 84 39.71 29.26 13.52
CA GLY A 84 40.19 29.80 14.80
C GLY A 84 41.70 29.68 14.97
N LYS A 85 42.29 28.53 14.60
CA LYS A 85 43.75 28.35 14.62
C LYS A 85 44.45 29.31 13.65
N CYS A 86 43.98 29.40 12.40
CA CYS A 86 44.53 30.33 11.42
C CYS A 86 44.46 31.79 11.89
N ARG A 87 43.35 32.19 12.54
CA ARG A 87 43.18 33.53 13.10
C ARG A 87 44.13 33.82 14.28
N THR A 88 44.53 32.80 15.04
CA THR A 88 45.48 32.96 16.17
C THR A 88 46.94 32.98 15.69
N LEU A 89 47.21 32.49 14.48
CA LEU A 89 48.53 32.43 13.85
C LEU A 89 48.86 33.67 12.99
N MET A 90 47.89 34.54 12.71
CA MET A 90 48.06 35.84 12.04
C MET A 90 48.16 36.96 13.08
#